data_AF-A0A317J830-F1
#
_entry.id   AF-A0A317J830-F1
#
_cell.length_a   1.000
_cell.length_b   1.000
_cell.length_c   1.000
_cell.angle_alpha   90.00
_cell.angle_beta   90.00
_cell.angle_gamma   90.00
#
_symmetry.space_group_name_H-M   'P 1'
#
loop_
_entity.id
_entity.type
_entity.pdbx_description
1 polymer ?
#
loop_
_entity_poly.entity_id
_entity_poly.type
_entity_poly.pdbx_seq_one_letter_code
_entity_poly.pdbx_strand_id
1 'polypeptide(L)'
;MFREMPVSYEFLRGVLGVLCVLFAHMAGRSAIAVRKRRQKLSKFYGWVVRAAVCALGLSLRHPLDTIDIAVWLLSLAAFAAGWWDASREKSTEDLTREIFPE
;
A
#
# COMPACT_ATOMS: atom_id res chain seq x y z
N MET A 1 -12.90 27.63 -17.82
CA MET A 1 -13.52 27.64 -16.48
C MET A 1 -12.71 26.72 -15.57
N PHE A 2 -11.49 27.14 -15.20
CA PHE A 2 -10.64 26.40 -14.28
C PHE A 2 -10.99 26.86 -12.87
N ARG A 3 -11.75 26.00 -12.18
CA ARG A 3 -12.17 26.15 -10.79
C ARG A 3 -10.93 26.40 -9.93
N GLU A 4 -10.89 27.50 -9.21
CA GLU A 4 -9.89 27.76 -8.18
C GLU A 4 -9.92 26.57 -7.21
N MET A 5 -8.86 25.75 -7.22
CA MET A 5 -8.73 24.66 -6.26
C MET A 5 -8.20 25.31 -4.97
N PRO A 6 -8.95 25.31 -3.86
CA PRO A 6 -8.57 26.00 -2.61
C PRO A 6 -7.41 25.32 -1.87
N VAL A 7 -6.71 24.39 -2.51
CA VAL A 7 -5.70 23.53 -1.92
C VAL A 7 -4.43 23.65 -2.74
N SER A 8 -3.33 24.00 -2.08
CA SER A 8 -2.01 24.04 -2.73
C SER A 8 -1.70 22.68 -3.35
N TYR A 9 -1.26 22.68 -4.61
CA TYR A 9 -0.92 21.45 -5.33
C TYR A 9 0.13 20.60 -4.59
N GLU A 10 1.06 21.26 -3.90
CA GLU A 10 2.05 20.63 -3.02
C GLU A 10 1.42 19.86 -1.85
N PHE A 11 0.33 20.39 -1.28
CA PHE A 11 -0.41 19.69 -0.23
C PHE A 11 -1.06 18.41 -0.78
N LEU A 12 -1.65 18.49 -1.97
CA LEU A 12 -2.22 17.32 -2.64
C LEU A 12 -1.15 16.26 -2.96
N ARG A 13 0.05 16.68 -3.43
CA ARG A 13 1.19 15.77 -3.62
C ARG A 13 1.60 15.09 -2.32
N GLY A 14 1.69 15.85 -1.23
CA GLY A 14 2.01 15.30 0.09
C GLY A 14 1.01 14.23 0.53
N VAL A 15 -0.30 14.52 0.42
CA VAL A 15 -1.36 13.56 0.76
C VAL A 15 -1.31 12.32 -0.13
N LEU A 16 -1.17 12.49 -1.45
CA LEU A 16 -1.05 11.37 -2.39
C LEU A 16 0.19 10.52 -2.12
N GLY A 17 1.31 11.15 -1.76
CA GLY A 17 2.54 10.47 -1.38
C GLY A 17 2.35 9.60 -0.13
N VAL A 18 1.75 10.14 0.92
CA VAL A 18 1.44 9.39 2.16
C VAL A 18 0.50 8.21 1.85
N LEU A 19 -0.56 8.44 1.07
CA LEU A 19 -1.49 7.38 0.69
C LEU A 19 -0.80 6.29 -0.15
N CYS A 20 0.09 6.68 -1.08
CA CYS A 20 0.86 5.73 -1.89
C CYS A 20 1.69 4.79 -1.00
N VAL A 21 2.39 5.34 -0.02
CA VAL A 21 3.21 4.58 0.94
C VAL A 21 2.36 3.64 1.79
N LEU A 22 1.22 4.10 2.31
CA LEU A 22 0.29 3.28 3.09
C LEU A 22 -0.28 2.12 2.26
N PHE A 23 -0.70 2.39 1.02
CA PHE A 23 -1.22 1.37 0.13
C PHE A 23 -0.13 0.37 -0.29
N ALA A 24 1.11 0.83 -0.49
CA ALA A 24 2.25 -0.05 -0.77
C ALA A 24 2.54 -0.98 0.41
N HIS A 25 2.50 -0.47 1.65
CA HIS A 25 2.65 -1.29 2.85
C HIS A 25 1.57 -2.37 2.96
N MET A 26 0.31 -1.98 2.77
CA MET A 26 -0.82 -2.92 2.79
C MET A 26 -0.74 -3.95 1.65
N ALA A 27 -0.27 -3.55 0.47
CA ALA A 27 -0.02 -4.47 -0.64
C ALA A 27 1.03 -5.52 -0.27
N GLY A 28 2.13 -5.10 0.39
CA GLY A 28 3.17 -6.01 0.90
C GLY A 28 2.62 -7.03 1.89
N ARG A 29 1.83 -6.58 2.88
CA ARG A 29 1.16 -7.47 3.84
C ARG A 29 0.18 -8.43 3.15
N SER A 30 -0.66 -7.91 2.25
CA SER A 30 -1.63 -8.72 1.51
C SER A 30 -0.96 -9.74 0.58
N ALA A 31 0.21 -9.45 0.03
CA ALA A 31 0.92 -10.40 -0.82
C ALA A 31 1.34 -11.67 -0.06
N ILE A 32 1.85 -11.50 1.17
CA ILE A 32 2.11 -12.64 2.06
C ILE A 32 0.82 -13.32 2.49
N ALA A 33 -0.24 -12.57 2.81
CA ALA A 33 -1.51 -13.17 3.18
C ALA A 33 -2.11 -14.03 2.05
N VAL A 34 -1.97 -13.61 0.80
CA VAL A 34 -2.32 -14.40 -0.39
C VAL A 34 -1.40 -15.62 -0.53
N ARG A 35 -0.08 -15.45 -0.35
CA ARG A 35 0.89 -16.56 -0.39
C ARG A 35 0.60 -17.62 0.67
N LYS A 36 0.16 -17.21 1.87
CA LYS A 36 -0.31 -18.07 2.97
C LYS A 36 -1.75 -18.56 2.77
N ARG A 37 -2.40 -18.32 1.62
CA ARG A 37 -3.81 -18.63 1.30
C ARG A 37 -4.85 -18.07 2.29
N ARG A 38 -4.48 -17.05 3.09
CA ARG A 38 -5.35 -16.40 4.09
C ARG A 38 -6.16 -15.23 3.50
N GLN A 39 -5.84 -14.79 2.29
CA GLN A 39 -6.59 -13.74 1.58
C GLN A 39 -6.77 -14.08 0.10
N LYS A 40 -7.85 -13.56 -0.50
CA LYS A 40 -8.13 -13.64 -1.94
C LYS A 40 -7.20 -12.70 -2.71
N LEU A 41 -6.76 -13.14 -3.89
CA LEU A 41 -5.96 -12.34 -4.84
C LEU A 41 -6.62 -11.00 -5.18
N SER A 42 -7.95 -10.93 -5.21
CA SER A 42 -8.69 -9.69 -5.48
C SER A 42 -8.41 -8.57 -4.48
N LYS A 43 -8.15 -8.90 -3.20
CA LYS A 43 -7.77 -7.88 -2.20
C LYS A 43 -6.38 -7.34 -2.45
N PHE A 44 -5.42 -8.20 -2.82
CA PHE A 44 -4.07 -7.77 -3.17
C PHE A 44 -4.06 -6.83 -4.38
N TYR A 45 -4.73 -7.21 -5.47
CA TYR A 45 -4.87 -6.34 -6.64
C TYR A 45 -5.53 -5.00 -6.30
N GLY A 46 -6.50 -5.00 -5.39
CA GLY A 46 -7.11 -3.76 -4.91
C GLY A 46 -6.11 -2.80 -4.25
N TRP A 47 -5.13 -3.29 -3.49
CA TRP A 47 -4.09 -2.44 -2.90
C TRP A 47 -3.08 -1.96 -3.94
N VAL A 48 -2.67 -2.85 -4.85
CA VAL A 48 -1.74 -2.52 -5.94
C VAL A 48 -2.32 -1.45 -6.86
N VAL A 49 -3.59 -1.58 -7.27
CA VAL A 49 -4.26 -0.58 -8.13
C VAL A 49 -4.32 0.77 -7.43
N ARG A 50 -4.65 0.83 -6.14
CA ARG A 50 -4.68 2.09 -5.38
C ARG A 50 -3.29 2.73 -5.30
N ALA A 51 -2.25 1.94 -5.00
CA ALA A 51 -0.87 2.44 -4.98
C ALA A 51 -0.42 2.97 -6.34
N ALA A 52 -0.73 2.23 -7.42
CA ALA A 52 -0.41 2.62 -8.79
C ALA A 52 -1.15 3.91 -9.21
N VAL A 53 -2.44 4.05 -8.88
CA VAL A 53 -3.21 5.26 -9.18
C VAL A 53 -2.64 6.47 -8.42
N CYS A 54 -2.22 6.32 -7.16
CA CYS A 54 -1.55 7.39 -6.42
C CYS A 54 -0.19 7.77 -7.05
N ALA A 55 0.61 6.79 -7.45
CA ALA A 55 1.92 7.02 -8.08
C ALA A 55 1.79 7.68 -9.46
N LEU A 56 0.81 7.26 -10.26
CA LEU A 56 0.49 7.89 -11.55
C LEU A 56 -0.07 9.30 -11.36
N GLY A 57 -0.94 9.51 -10.36
CA GLY A 57 -1.47 10.84 -10.02
C GLY A 57 -0.38 11.86 -9.69
N LEU A 58 0.72 11.41 -9.06
CA LEU A 58 1.92 12.22 -8.83
C LEU A 58 2.65 12.58 -10.15
N SER A 59 2.76 11.62 -11.07
CA SER A 59 3.59 11.74 -12.29
C SER A 59 2.91 12.43 -13.48
N LEU A 60 1.59 12.65 -13.44
CA LEU A 60 0.82 13.12 -14.61
C LEU A 60 0.87 14.64 -14.86
N ARG A 61 1.28 15.45 -13.88
CA ARG A 61 1.22 16.92 -13.98
C ARG A 61 2.58 17.61 -14.12
N HIS A 62 3.67 16.95 -13.75
CA HIS A 62 5.03 17.49 -13.81
C HIS A 62 6.03 16.43 -14.30
N PRO A 63 7.19 16.82 -14.84
CA PRO A 63 8.31 15.90 -15.06
C PRO A 63 8.66 15.20 -13.74
N LEU A 64 9.19 13.97 -13.81
CA LEU A 64 9.59 13.19 -12.64
C LEU A 64 10.54 14.01 -11.76
N ASP A 65 10.02 14.52 -10.64
CA ASP A 65 10.75 15.34 -9.69
C ASP A 65 11.39 14.47 -8.60
N THR A 66 12.30 15.07 -7.83
CA THR A 66 12.91 14.45 -6.64
C THR A 66 11.88 13.90 -5.66
N ILE A 67 10.73 14.57 -5.51
CA ILE A 67 9.64 14.13 -4.63
C ILE A 67 9.01 12.83 -5.13
N ASP A 68 8.82 12.66 -6.43
CA ASP A 68 8.24 11.43 -7.00
C ASP A 68 9.18 10.25 -6.77
N ILE A 69 10.47 10.46 -7.02
CA ILE A 69 11.51 9.46 -6.75
C ILE A 69 11.54 9.09 -5.26
N ALA A 70 11.50 10.08 -4.37
CA ALA A 70 11.46 9.84 -2.93
C ALA A 70 10.22 9.04 -2.50
N VAL A 71 9.03 9.37 -3.03
CA VAL A 71 7.79 8.64 -2.75
C VAL A 71 7.85 7.22 -3.30
N TRP A 72 8.44 7.01 -4.48
CA TRP A 72 8.57 5.67 -5.07
C TRP A 72 9.50 4.79 -4.26
N LEU A 73 10.68 5.31 -3.86
CA LEU A 73 11.61 4.61 -2.99
C LEU A 73 10.99 4.30 -1.63
N LEU A 74 10.29 5.27 -1.04
CA LEU A 74 9.61 5.09 0.24
C LEU A 74 8.48 4.06 0.13
N SER A 75 7.73 4.06 -0.97
CA SER A 75 6.70 3.07 -1.26
C SER A 75 7.27 1.67 -1.41
N LEU A 76 8.41 1.53 -2.11
CA LEU A 76 9.11 0.26 -2.24
C LEU A 76 9.60 -0.26 -0.88
N ALA A 77 10.18 0.61 -0.06
CA ALA A 77 10.59 0.28 1.30
C ALA A 77 9.39 -0.12 2.18
N ALA A 78 8.27 0.60 2.09
CA ALA A 78 7.06 0.31 2.83
C ALA A 78 6.41 -1.02 2.41
N PHE A 79 6.42 -1.34 1.11
CA PHE A 79 6.01 -2.64 0.59
C PHE A 79 6.88 -3.76 1.15
N ALA A 80 8.20 -3.61 1.11
CA ALA A 80 9.14 -4.58 1.67
C ALA A 80 8.94 -4.75 3.18
N ALA A 81 8.71 -3.65 3.91
CA ALA A 81 8.41 -3.68 5.34
C ALA A 81 7.10 -4.43 5.64
N GLY A 82 6.03 -4.17 4.88
CA GLY A 82 4.75 -4.89 5.03
C GLY A 82 4.88 -6.37 4.68
N TRP A 83 5.66 -6.69 3.66
CA TRP A 83 5.98 -8.07 3.31
C TRP A 83 6.74 -8.76 4.46
N TRP A 84 7.77 -8.12 5.00
CA TRP A 84 8.58 -8.66 6.08
C TRP A 84 7.75 -8.89 7.34
N ASP A 85 6.96 -7.90 7.76
CA ASP A 85 6.08 -7.96 8.91
C ASP A 85 5.08 -9.13 8.81
N ALA A 86 4.33 -9.20 7.70
CA ALA A 86 3.38 -10.29 7.48
C ALA A 86 4.05 -11.66 7.30
N SER A 87 5.30 -11.72 6.86
CA SER A 87 6.05 -12.98 6.73
C SER A 87 6.33 -13.60 8.11
N ARG A 88 6.68 -12.77 9.09
CA ARG A 88 7.01 -13.18 10.47
C ARG A 88 5.78 -13.36 11.36
N GLU A 89 4.65 -12.80 10.96
CA GLU A 89 3.40 -12.98 11.67
C GLU A 89 2.99 -14.46 11.66
N LYS A 90 2.97 -15.04 12.87
CA LYS A 90 2.59 -16.43 13.13
C LYS A 90 1.18 -16.67 12.62
N SER A 91 0.92 -17.87 12.10
CA SER A 91 -0.45 -18.22 11.72
C SER A 91 -1.30 -18.16 12.98
N THR A 92 -2.34 -17.31 12.96
CA THR A 92 -3.47 -17.29 13.91
C THR A 92 -3.70 -18.71 14.39
N GLU A 93 -3.36 -18.94 15.65
CA GLU A 93 -3.55 -20.22 16.32
C GLU A 93 -5.02 -20.59 16.13
N ASP A 94 -5.28 -21.81 15.65
CA ASP A 94 -6.64 -22.31 15.52
C ASP A 94 -7.14 -22.63 16.94
N LEU A 95 -7.49 -21.57 17.68
CA LEU A 95 -8.06 -21.61 19.02
C LEU A 95 -9.29 -22.51 19.09
N THR A 96 -9.92 -22.81 17.96
CA THR A 96 -11.01 -23.78 17.85
C THR A 96 -10.55 -25.19 18.23
N ARG A 97 -9.35 -25.61 17.80
CA ARG A 97 -8.77 -26.92 18.18
C ARG A 97 -8.26 -26.97 19.61
N GLU A 98 -7.93 -25.82 20.20
CA GLU A 98 -7.46 -25.73 21.58
C GLU A 98 -8.63 -25.67 22.58
N ILE A 99 -9.72 -24.98 22.22
CA ILE A 99 -10.92 -24.84 23.05
C ILE A 99 -11.83 -26.07 22.93
N PHE A 100 -11.87 -26.73 21.77
CA PHE A 100 -12.64 -27.94 21.53
C PHE A 100 -11.72 -29.12 21.15
N PRO A 101 -11.05 -29.74 22.14
CA PRO A 101 -10.39 -31.02 21.91
C PRO A 101 -11.45 -32.09 21.62
N GLU A 102 -11.28 -32.82 20.52
CA GLU A 102 -12.06 -34.02 20.19
C GLU A 102 -11.71 -35.19 21.11
#